data_AF-A0A522VCG9-F1
#
_entry.id   AF-A0A522VCG9-F1
#
_cell.length_a   1.000
_cell.length_b   1.000
_cell.length_c   1.000
_cell.angle_alpha   90.00
_cell.angle_beta   90.00
_cell.angle_gamma   90.00
#
_symmetry.space_group_name_H-M   'P 1'
#
loop_
_entity.id
_entity.type
_entity.pdbx_description
1 polymer ?
#
loop_
_entity_poly.entity_id
_entity_poly.type
_entity_poly.pdbx_seq_one_letter_code
_entity_poly.pdbx_strand_id
1 'polypeptide(L)'
;LRALAVTTATRSAVAPELPTLGETALPGFAVATWQAVVAPAGTPREIVQRLNAEIVKAMALPEMKARFLSFGTDAATGTPEELGRFLADEVAKIGRIARETGAKVD
;
A
#
# COMPACT_ATOMS: atom_id res chain seq x y z
N LEU A 1 -6.49 6.78 -24.87
CA LEU A 1 -5.38 6.60 -23.89
C LEU A 1 -4.81 5.19 -24.05
N ARG A 2 -3.51 5.00 -23.75
CA ARG A 2 -2.85 3.69 -23.72
C ARG A 2 -2.04 3.59 -22.43
N ALA A 3 -2.29 2.57 -21.61
CA ALA A 3 -1.46 2.27 -20.45
C ALA A 3 -0.13 1.66 -20.89
N LEU A 4 0.97 2.04 -20.24
CA LEU A 4 2.34 1.65 -20.62
C LEU A 4 2.97 0.65 -19.65
N ALA A 5 2.83 0.89 -18.34
CA ALA A 5 3.36 0.06 -17.27
C ALA A 5 2.62 0.34 -15.97
N VAL A 6 2.74 -0.56 -15.00
CA VAL A 6 2.34 -0.34 -13.60
C VAL A 6 3.56 0.05 -12.75
N THR A 7 3.35 0.82 -11.67
CA THR A 7 4.43 1.31 -10.79
C THR A 7 4.68 0.42 -9.58
N THR A 8 3.88 -0.63 -9.40
CA THR A 8 4.02 -1.66 -8.36
C THR A 8 5.27 -2.52 -8.61
N ALA A 9 5.80 -3.14 -7.55
CA ALA A 9 6.96 -4.02 -7.65
C ALA A 9 6.69 -5.28 -8.52
N THR A 10 5.45 -5.75 -8.50
CA THR A 10 4.95 -6.88 -9.28
C THR A 10 3.81 -6.43 -10.17
N ARG A 11 3.49 -7.20 -11.22
CA ARG A 11 2.34 -6.92 -12.08
C ARG A 11 1.03 -6.94 -11.28
N SER A 12 0.11 -6.06 -11.64
CA SER A 12 -1.20 -5.99 -11.00
C SER A 12 -2.13 -7.08 -11.53
N ALA A 13 -2.92 -7.69 -10.64
CA ALA A 13 -3.92 -8.69 -11.04
C ALA A 13 -5.02 -8.09 -11.95
N VAL A 14 -5.25 -6.78 -11.88
CA VAL A 14 -6.27 -6.09 -12.71
C VAL A 14 -5.75 -5.65 -14.08
N ALA A 15 -4.43 -5.68 -14.28
CA ALA A 15 -3.77 -5.37 -15.55
C ALA A 15 -2.53 -6.26 -15.76
N PRO A 16 -2.69 -7.60 -15.79
CA PRO A 16 -1.57 -8.56 -15.81
C PRO A 16 -0.75 -8.48 -17.10
N GLU A 17 -1.32 -7.95 -18.18
CA GLU A 17 -0.65 -7.72 -19.46
C GLU A 17 0.33 -6.54 -19.41
N LEU A 18 0.14 -5.60 -18.47
CA LEU A 18 1.04 -4.46 -18.32
C LEU A 18 2.30 -4.89 -17.55
N PRO A 19 3.50 -4.58 -18.07
CA PRO A 19 4.72 -4.81 -17.35
C PRO A 19 4.85 -3.83 -16.18
N THR A 20 5.73 -4.13 -15.22
CA THR A 20 6.11 -3.13 -14.22
C THR A 20 7.10 -2.13 -14.81
N LEU A 21 7.21 -0.95 -14.20
CA LEU A 21 8.26 0.01 -14.56
C LEU A 21 9.66 -0.56 -14.26
N GLY A 22 9.75 -1.42 -13.24
CA GLY A 22 10.94 -2.21 -12.89
C GLY A 22 11.41 -3.15 -13.99
N GLU A 23 10.48 -3.77 -14.73
CA GLU A 23 10.77 -4.70 -15.82
C GLU A 23 11.21 -3.99 -17.12
N THR A 24 10.79 -2.73 -17.31
CA THR A 24 10.87 -2.07 -18.63
C THR A 24 11.85 -0.92 -18.73
N ALA A 25 11.97 -0.10 -17.67
CA ALA A 25 12.69 1.16 -17.77
C ALA A 25 13.60 1.45 -16.57
N LEU A 26 13.20 1.06 -15.36
CA LEU A 26 13.87 1.46 -14.13
C LEU A 26 13.99 0.28 -13.16
N PRO A 27 15.01 -0.60 -13.31
CA PRO A 27 15.22 -1.72 -12.40
C PRO A 27 15.22 -1.29 -10.93
N GLY A 28 14.46 -2.02 -10.10
CA GLY A 28 14.29 -1.68 -8.68
C GLY A 28 13.23 -0.62 -8.37
N PHE A 29 12.58 -0.04 -9.38
CA PHE A 29 11.49 0.91 -9.16
C PHE A 29 10.25 0.21 -8.60
N ALA A 30 9.77 0.70 -7.45
CA ALA A 30 8.53 0.26 -6.83
C ALA A 30 7.90 1.41 -6.01
N VAL A 31 6.84 1.99 -6.54
CA VAL A 31 6.02 3.00 -5.85
C VAL A 31 4.56 2.65 -6.07
N ALA A 32 3.94 2.11 -5.03
CA ALA A 32 2.52 1.78 -5.02
C ALA A 32 1.77 2.78 -4.14
N THR A 33 0.58 3.17 -4.56
CA THR A 33 -0.35 3.89 -3.69
C THR A 33 -0.94 2.90 -2.69
N TRP A 34 -0.92 3.26 -1.41
CA TRP A 34 -1.42 2.43 -0.33
C TRP A 34 -2.35 3.22 0.60
N GLN A 35 -3.17 2.48 1.33
CA GLN A 35 -4.07 3.01 2.35
C GLN A 35 -3.91 2.19 3.63
N ALA A 36 -4.04 2.85 4.77
CA ALA A 36 -3.95 2.21 6.08
C ALA A 36 -4.99 2.80 7.04
N VAL A 37 -5.44 1.99 8.00
CA VAL A 37 -6.28 2.44 9.11
C VAL A 37 -5.39 2.61 10.34
N VAL A 38 -5.42 3.80 10.94
CA VAL A 38 -4.64 4.14 12.13
C VAL A 38 -5.56 4.63 13.25
N ALA A 39 -5.15 4.40 14.50
CA ALA A 39 -5.84 4.89 15.69
C ALA A 39 -5.00 5.98 16.39
N PRO A 40 -5.59 6.83 17.24
CA PRO A 40 -4.84 7.85 17.99
C PRO A 40 -3.69 7.27 18.83
N ALA A 41 -2.63 8.05 19.00
CA ALA A 41 -1.52 7.69 19.88
C ALA A 41 -2.03 7.45 21.31
N GLY A 42 -1.56 6.37 21.94
CA GLY A 42 -2.00 5.96 23.29
C GLY A 42 -3.27 5.11 23.32
N THR A 43 -3.87 4.76 22.18
CA THR A 43 -4.97 3.78 22.14
C THR A 43 -4.51 2.45 22.78
N PRO A 44 -5.27 1.88 23.74
CA PRO A 44 -4.89 0.63 24.39
C PRO A 44 -4.68 -0.52 23.39
N ARG A 45 -3.69 -1.37 23.66
CA ARG A 45 -3.27 -2.43 22.74
C ARG A 45 -4.40 -3.39 22.42
N GLU A 46 -5.24 -3.71 23.40
CA GLU A 46 -6.37 -4.62 23.27
C GLU A 46 -7.42 -4.06 22.30
N ILE A 47 -7.60 -2.75 22.27
CA ILE A 47 -8.51 -2.08 21.33
C ILE A 47 -7.93 -2.13 19.91
N VAL A 48 -6.64 -1.86 19.75
CA VAL A 48 -5.95 -1.95 18.45
C VAL A 48 -6.04 -3.37 17.89
N GLN A 49 -5.81 -4.38 18.72
CA GLN A 49 -5.91 -5.79 18.33
C GLN A 49 -7.33 -6.16 17.92
N ARG A 50 -8.34 -5.73 18.68
CA ARG A 50 -9.74 -5.98 18.34
C ARG A 50 -10.12 -5.33 17.00
N LEU A 51 -9.74 -4.06 16.79
CA LEU A 51 -10.00 -3.36 15.53
C LEU A 51 -9.31 -4.07 14.35
N ASN A 52 -8.04 -4.45 14.50
CA ASN A 52 -7.32 -5.21 13.48
C ASN A 52 -8.04 -6.53 13.14
N ALA A 53 -8.44 -7.30 14.14
CA ALA A 53 -9.14 -8.56 13.93
C ALA A 53 -10.44 -8.38 13.13
N GLU A 54 -11.24 -7.36 13.44
CA GLU A 54 -12.48 -7.09 12.70
C GLU A 54 -12.22 -6.56 11.28
N ILE A 55 -11.19 -5.73 11.08
CA ILE A 55 -10.78 -5.28 9.74
C ILE A 55 -10.32 -6.47 8.89
N VAL A 56 -9.49 -7.36 9.44
CA VAL A 56 -9.02 -8.56 8.74
C VAL A 56 -10.20 -9.44 8.31
N LYS A 57 -11.19 -9.65 9.18
CA LYS A 57 -12.41 -10.39 8.84
C LYS A 57 -13.19 -9.72 7.71
N ALA A 58 -13.39 -8.40 7.78
CA ALA A 58 -14.11 -7.66 6.76
C ALA A 58 -13.41 -7.72 5.39
N MET A 59 -12.08 -7.58 5.37
CA MET A 59 -11.28 -7.68 4.14
C MET A 59 -11.24 -9.09 3.54
N ALA A 60 -11.55 -10.12 4.34
CA ALA A 60 -11.67 -11.49 3.86
C ALA A 60 -12.98 -11.75 3.09
N LEU A 61 -14.00 -10.89 3.24
CA LEU A 61 -15.30 -11.03 2.58
C LEU A 61 -15.15 -10.94 1.05
N PRO A 62 -15.78 -11.84 0.26
CA PRO A 62 -15.67 -11.83 -1.20
C PRO A 62 -16.08 -10.50 -1.84
N GLU A 63 -17.15 -9.89 -1.34
CA GLU A 63 -17.63 -8.58 -1.79
C GLU A 63 -16.61 -7.47 -1.58
N MET A 64 -15.87 -7.51 -0.46
CA MET A 64 -14.83 -6.52 -0.17
C MET A 64 -13.63 -6.72 -1.10
N LYS A 65 -13.19 -7.97 -1.29
CA LYS A 65 -12.11 -8.28 -2.24
C LYS A 65 -12.47 -7.83 -3.66
N ALA A 66 -13.69 -8.12 -4.11
CA ALA A 66 -14.18 -7.69 -5.41
C ALA A 66 -14.23 -6.17 -5.53
N ARG A 67 -14.63 -5.46 -4.47
CA ARG A 67 -14.67 -3.99 -4.45
C ARG A 67 -13.27 -3.38 -4.56
N PHE A 68 -12.30 -3.90 -3.81
CA PHE A 68 -10.90 -3.44 -3.89
C PHE A 68 -10.32 -3.69 -5.28
N LEU A 69 -10.52 -4.89 -5.84
CA LEU A 69 -10.11 -5.19 -7.21
C LEU A 69 -10.78 -4.27 -8.24
N SER A 70 -12.05 -3.88 -8.05
CA SER A 70 -12.70 -2.92 -8.94
C SER A 70 -12.05 -1.52 -8.93
N PHE A 71 -11.31 -1.19 -7.87
CA PHE A 71 -10.50 0.02 -7.78
C PHE A 71 -9.04 -0.18 -8.19
N GLY A 72 -8.68 -1.37 -8.69
CA GLY A 72 -7.32 -1.70 -9.10
C GLY A 72 -6.34 -1.88 -7.95
N THR A 73 -6.83 -2.13 -6.75
CA THR A 73 -6.02 -2.34 -5.54
C THR A 73 -6.29 -3.71 -4.93
N ASP A 74 -5.27 -4.28 -4.31
CA ASP A 74 -5.40 -5.54 -3.59
C ASP A 74 -5.80 -5.29 -2.13
N ALA A 75 -6.70 -6.15 -1.63
CA ALA A 75 -7.05 -6.18 -0.23
C ALA A 75 -5.86 -6.73 0.59
N ALA A 76 -4.97 -5.84 1.05
CA ALA A 76 -3.85 -6.20 1.92
C ALA A 76 -4.27 -6.18 3.39
N THR A 77 -3.85 -7.20 4.14
CA THR A 77 -4.03 -7.28 5.59
C THR A 77 -2.73 -7.73 6.26
N GLY A 78 -2.62 -7.46 7.56
CA GLY A 78 -1.45 -7.80 8.36
C GLY A 78 -1.70 -7.45 9.83
N THR A 79 -0.68 -7.65 10.65
CA THR A 79 -0.66 -7.27 12.07
C THR A 79 -0.45 -5.76 12.26
N PRO A 80 -0.88 -5.18 13.39
CA PRO A 80 -0.56 -3.79 13.73
C PRO A 80 0.95 -3.50 13.72
N GLU A 81 1.76 -4.45 14.16
CA GLU A 81 3.21 -4.35 14.20
C GLU A 81 3.83 -4.35 12.78
N GLU A 82 3.30 -5.15 11.85
CA GLU A 82 3.70 -5.11 10.43
C GLU A 82 3.39 -3.76 9.79
N LEU A 83 2.19 -3.22 10.02
CA LEU A 83 1.82 -1.90 9.54
C LEU A 83 2.75 -0.82 10.12
N GLY A 84 3.07 -0.91 11.42
CA GLY A 84 4.00 0.02 12.07
C GLY A 84 5.38 0.03 11.41
N ARG A 85 5.94 -1.15 11.09
CA ARG A 85 7.22 -1.25 10.36
C ARG A 85 7.12 -0.67 8.96
N PHE A 86 6.07 -1.02 8.22
CA PHE A 86 5.84 -0.50 6.88
C PHE A 86 5.75 1.03 6.85
N LEU A 87 5.03 1.64 7.80
CA LEU A 87 4.93 3.09 7.91
C LEU A 87 6.29 3.74 8.20
N ALA A 88 7.11 3.15 9.07
CA ALA A 88 8.45 3.65 9.36
C ALA A 88 9.35 3.63 8.09
N ASP A 89 9.30 2.53 7.34
CA ASP A 89 10.06 2.35 6.10
C ASP A 89 9.60 3.33 5.01
N GLU A 90 8.29 3.50 4.83
CA GLU A 90 7.73 4.44 3.86
C GLU A 90 8.06 5.90 4.21
N VAL A 91 7.96 6.29 5.48
CA VAL A 91 8.38 7.63 5.92
C VAL A 91 9.87 7.86 5.64
N ALA A 92 10.72 6.86 5.89
CA ALA A 92 12.14 6.96 5.60
C ALA A 92 12.42 7.10 4.09
N LYS A 93 11.73 6.31 3.25
CA LYS A 93 11.84 6.32 1.79
C LYS A 93 11.34 7.64 1.20
N ILE A 94 10.11 8.04 1.49
CA ILE A 94 9.52 9.28 0.95
C ILE A 94 10.27 10.51 1.46
N GLY A 95 10.69 10.52 2.73
CA GLY A 95 11.51 11.59 3.28
C GLY A 95 12.86 11.73 2.58
N ARG A 96 13.49 10.62 2.17
CA ARG A 96 14.71 10.66 1.35
C ARG A 96 14.45 11.27 -0.02
N ILE A 97 13.40 10.81 -0.71
CA ILE A 97 13.01 11.32 -2.04
C ILE A 97 12.73 12.82 -1.98
N ALA A 98 11.99 13.29 -0.97
CA ALA A 98 11.71 14.72 -0.81
C ALA A 98 12.98 15.56 -0.63
N ARG A 99 13.93 15.07 0.19
CA ARG A 99 15.22 15.75 0.40
C ARG A 99 16.08 15.79 -0.87
N GLU A 100 16.16 14.69 -1.60
CA GLU A 100 16.97 14.58 -2.82
C GLU A 100 16.40 15.40 -3.98
N THR A 101 15.07 15.50 -4.08
CA THR A 101 14.39 16.23 -5.16
C THR A 101 14.16 17.70 -4.84
N GLY A 102 14.29 18.12 -3.58
CA GLY A 102 13.91 19.45 -3.13
C GLY A 102 12.40 19.68 -3.11
N ALA A 103 11.59 18.61 -3.18
CA ALA A 103 10.14 18.70 -3.10
C ALA A 103 9.70 19.32 -1.77
N LYS A 104 8.74 20.25 -1.85
CA LYS A 104 8.13 20.92 -0.69
C LYS A 104 6.64 20.67 -0.71
N VAL A 105 6.08 20.50 0.48
CA VAL A 105 4.65 20.74 0.70
C VAL A 105 4.57 22.24 0.97
N ASP A 106 3.83 22.91 0.10
CA ASP A 106 3.55 24.35 0.09
C ASP A 106 3.06 24.91 1.44
#